data_AF-A0A957UI16-F1
#
_entry.id   AF-A0A957UI16-F1
#
_cell.length_a   1.000
_cell.length_b   1.000
_cell.length_c   1.000
_cell.angle_alpha   90.00
_cell.angle_beta   90.00
_cell.angle_gamma   90.00
#
_symmetry.space_group_name_H-M   'P 1'
#
loop_
_entity.id
_entity.type
_entity.pdbx_description
1 polymer ?
#
loop_
_entity_poly.entity_id
_entity_poly.type
_entity_poly.pdbx_seq_one_letter_code
_entity_poly.pdbx_strand_id
1 'polypeptide(L)'
;HPGYGFLSENAEFAAACADAGITFIGPSADAIEKMGDKITARETVAKRNVPLVPGSAKGLHNEELAAVAEQIGFPLMIKASAGGGGKGMRAVYKTEDFQSSLDAARREAASAFGNDEVYLEKLITNARHIEIQVLADRHGNTIHLGERECSIQRRHQKLIEEAPSPAVNAELREEMGSVAVAAAESVNYVNAGTIEFLYDANEHKYYFLEMNTRLQVEHPVTEMVTGVDIVKEQIAIADGRRLRYRQQDVAAKGWSIECRITTEDPHSNFMPSTGTVTYLKEPTGPGVRVESALYRGFESSLYYDPMVAKLIVLGDNRAEAILRMRRALNEYRIGGIKTSIPFHQEIMDSTEFIWGTFDTSFVSRRTVGKRTNHTPEFARVAAVAAALIAEEEGRQAVHIGGNQRSETDSAWKRSGRMRSQGGLW
;
A
#
# COMPACT_ATOMS: atom_id res chain seq x y z
N HIS A 1 -16.04 10.13 -6.17
CA HIS A 1 -15.27 9.11 -5.42
C HIS A 1 -13.84 9.60 -5.31
N PRO A 2 -13.27 9.75 -4.11
CA PRO A 2 -11.92 10.30 -3.96
C PRO A 2 -10.80 9.26 -4.15
N GLY A 3 -11.12 7.96 -4.12
CA GLY A 3 -10.13 6.89 -4.21
C GLY A 3 -9.34 6.78 -2.91
N TYR A 4 -8.02 6.81 -3.02
CA TYR A 4 -7.08 6.86 -1.91
C TYR A 4 -5.96 7.86 -2.19
N GLY A 5 -5.37 8.43 -1.14
CA GLY A 5 -4.43 9.55 -1.27
C GLY A 5 -5.10 10.84 -1.75
N PHE A 6 -4.30 11.85 -2.09
CA PHE A 6 -4.78 13.17 -2.50
C PHE A 6 -5.78 13.78 -1.49
N LEU A 7 -7.06 13.87 -1.86
CA LEU A 7 -8.12 14.50 -1.06
C LEU A 7 -9.03 13.49 -0.35
N SER A 8 -8.69 12.19 -0.36
CA SER A 8 -9.55 11.14 0.20
C SER A 8 -9.76 11.22 1.70
N GLU A 9 -8.84 11.84 2.43
CA GLU A 9 -8.90 12.03 3.88
C GLU A 9 -8.85 13.53 4.23
N ASN A 10 -9.30 14.38 3.30
CA ASN A 10 -9.40 15.81 3.53
C ASN A 10 -10.84 16.18 3.97
N ALA A 11 -11.00 16.49 5.25
CA ALA A 11 -12.30 16.80 5.84
C ALA A 11 -12.96 18.04 5.21
N GLU A 12 -12.18 19.08 4.91
CA GLU A 12 -12.68 20.30 4.24
C GLU A 12 -13.25 20.00 2.85
N PHE A 13 -12.60 19.12 2.08
CA PHE A 13 -13.07 18.70 0.75
C PHE A 13 -14.37 17.89 0.85
N ALA A 14 -14.47 16.99 1.82
CA ALA A 14 -15.71 16.25 2.08
C ALA A 14 -16.86 17.20 2.49
N ALA A 15 -16.58 18.19 3.35
CA ALA A 15 -17.54 19.21 3.75
C ALA A 15 -17.97 20.08 2.55
N ALA A 16 -17.03 20.55 1.74
CA ALA A 16 -17.30 21.33 0.54
C ALA A 16 -18.17 20.57 -0.48
N CYS A 17 -17.98 19.25 -0.61
CA CYS A 17 -18.87 18.42 -1.42
C CYS A 17 -20.30 18.43 -0.87
N ALA A 18 -20.47 18.27 0.44
CA ALA A 18 -21.78 18.31 1.10
C ALA A 18 -22.47 19.67 0.93
N ASP A 19 -21.74 20.77 1.12
CA ASP A 19 -22.25 22.14 0.94
C ASP A 19 -22.68 22.41 -0.51
N ALA A 20 -22.00 21.78 -1.48
CA ALA A 20 -22.35 21.86 -2.90
C ALA A 20 -23.47 20.88 -3.32
N GLY A 21 -24.01 20.06 -2.40
CA GLY A 21 -25.01 19.04 -2.73
C GLY A 21 -24.44 17.85 -3.52
N ILE A 22 -23.12 17.64 -3.49
CA ILE A 22 -22.42 16.54 -4.15
C ILE A 22 -22.16 15.45 -3.12
N THR A 23 -22.58 14.21 -3.42
CA THR A 23 -22.33 13.09 -2.51
C THR A 23 -20.86 12.68 -2.54
N PHE A 24 -20.18 12.89 -1.41
CA PHE A 24 -18.87 12.32 -1.15
C PHE A 24 -19.01 10.80 -0.90
N ILE A 25 -18.31 9.99 -1.70
CA ILE A 25 -18.30 8.53 -1.53
C ILE A 25 -17.18 8.18 -0.55
N GLY A 26 -17.53 8.19 0.74
CA GLY A 26 -16.63 8.03 1.87
C GLY A 26 -17.36 8.36 3.19
N PRO A 27 -16.64 8.43 4.31
CA PRO A 27 -17.19 8.85 5.59
C PRO A 27 -17.53 10.34 5.64
N SER A 28 -18.14 10.78 6.75
CA SER A 28 -18.44 12.20 6.99
C SER A 28 -17.17 13.01 7.24
N ALA A 29 -17.22 14.33 6.98
CA ALA A 29 -16.11 15.24 7.30
C ALA A 29 -15.69 15.16 8.77
N ASP A 30 -16.66 15.08 9.70
CA ASP A 30 -16.42 14.92 11.14
C ASP A 30 -15.67 13.62 11.47
N ALA A 31 -16.00 12.50 10.81
CA ALA A 31 -15.29 11.24 11.01
C ALA A 31 -13.86 11.30 10.46
N ILE A 32 -13.66 11.93 9.30
CA ILE A 32 -12.33 12.17 8.70
C ILE A 32 -11.48 13.03 9.64
N GLU A 33 -12.04 14.12 10.18
CA GLU A 33 -11.32 15.02 11.09
C GLU A 33 -10.93 14.33 12.40
N LYS A 34 -11.90 13.67 13.06
CA LYS A 34 -11.65 12.98 14.35
C LYS A 34 -10.63 11.86 14.24
N MET A 35 -10.63 11.12 13.13
CA MET A 35 -9.72 9.99 12.93
C MET A 35 -8.40 10.40 12.28
N GLY A 36 -8.34 11.54 11.60
CA GLY A 36 -7.11 12.11 11.04
C GLY A 36 -6.19 12.73 12.11
N ASP A 37 -6.76 13.25 13.20
CA ASP A 37 -5.97 13.69 14.35
C ASP A 37 -5.63 12.53 15.29
N LYS A 38 -4.33 12.21 15.44
CA LYS A 38 -3.87 11.03 16.21
C LYS A 38 -4.30 11.05 17.67
N ILE A 39 -4.40 12.23 18.29
CA ILE A 39 -4.76 12.35 19.71
C ILE A 39 -6.26 12.10 19.85
N THR A 40 -7.06 12.84 19.09
CA THR A 40 -8.51 12.73 19.05
C THR A 40 -8.95 11.32 18.68
N ALA A 41 -8.30 10.69 17.71
CA ALA A 41 -8.56 9.31 17.32
C ALA A 41 -8.38 8.36 18.51
N ARG A 42 -7.22 8.43 19.19
CA ARG A 42 -6.90 7.59 20.35
C ARG A 42 -7.89 7.80 21.49
N GLU A 43 -8.21 9.04 21.85
CA GLU A 43 -9.20 9.36 22.89
C GLU A 43 -10.59 8.87 22.53
N THR A 44 -10.96 8.93 21.25
CA THR A 44 -12.28 8.53 20.77
C THR A 44 -12.44 7.02 20.81
N VAL A 45 -11.45 6.26 20.34
CA VAL A 45 -11.49 4.79 20.36
C VAL A 45 -11.29 4.21 21.77
N ALA A 46 -10.54 4.89 22.65
CA ALA A 46 -10.38 4.48 24.04
C ALA A 46 -11.73 4.39 24.80
N LYS A 47 -12.68 5.29 24.49
CA LYS A 47 -14.03 5.26 25.06
C LYS A 47 -14.83 4.00 24.70
N ARG A 48 -14.38 3.27 23.68
CA ARG A 48 -14.94 1.98 23.24
C ARG A 48 -14.07 0.79 23.64
N ASN A 49 -13.14 0.97 24.58
CA ASN A 49 -12.21 -0.05 25.06
C ASN A 49 -11.30 -0.64 23.97
N VAL A 50 -11.02 0.13 22.92
CA VAL A 50 -10.07 -0.27 21.88
C VAL A 50 -8.66 -0.24 22.49
N PRO A 51 -7.88 -1.34 22.45
CA PRO A 51 -6.55 -1.37 23.05
C PRO A 51 -5.61 -0.33 22.45
N LEU A 52 -5.00 0.50 23.29
CA LEU A 52 -4.02 1.51 22.88
C LEU A 52 -2.62 1.11 23.30
N VAL A 53 -1.60 1.53 22.53
CA VAL A 53 -0.20 1.38 22.93
C VAL A 53 -0.01 2.02 24.31
N PRO A 54 0.47 1.27 25.33
CA PRO A 54 0.72 1.81 26.65
C PRO A 54 1.69 2.99 26.57
N GLY A 55 1.37 4.07 27.25
CA GLY A 55 2.15 5.30 27.20
C GLY A 55 1.91 6.19 28.40
N SER A 56 2.72 7.23 28.52
CA SER A 56 2.59 8.24 29.56
C SER A 56 1.59 9.33 29.15
N ALA A 57 1.06 10.04 30.14
CA ALA A 57 0.48 11.34 29.89
C ALA A 57 1.54 12.30 29.33
N LYS A 58 1.07 13.32 28.61
CA LYS A 58 1.86 14.46 28.15
C LYS A 58 2.14 15.42 29.32
N GLY A 59 3.19 16.23 29.20
CA GLY A 59 3.53 17.25 30.20
C GLY A 59 4.14 16.75 31.52
N LEU A 60 4.48 15.46 31.63
CA LEU A 60 5.08 14.91 32.85
C LEU A 60 6.54 15.35 33.03
N HIS A 61 6.97 15.47 34.28
CA HIS A 61 8.37 15.71 34.65
C HIS A 61 9.22 14.42 34.60
N ASN A 62 10.54 14.56 34.70
CA ASN A 62 11.47 13.44 34.49
C ASN A 62 11.27 12.30 35.51
N GLU A 63 11.01 12.63 36.77
CA GLU A 63 10.78 11.65 37.83
C GLU A 63 9.48 10.86 37.60
N GLU A 64 8.44 11.53 37.13
CA GLU A 64 7.15 10.90 36.79
C GLU A 64 7.30 10.00 35.56
N LEU A 65 8.04 10.45 34.54
CA LEU A 65 8.35 9.64 33.36
C LEU A 65 9.16 8.40 33.74
N ALA A 66 10.08 8.48 34.70
CA ALA A 66 10.81 7.32 35.18
C ALA A 66 9.89 6.29 35.85
N ALA A 67 8.95 6.72 36.70
CA ALA A 67 7.98 5.83 37.31
C ALA A 67 7.06 5.17 36.26
N VAL A 68 6.63 5.93 35.25
CA VAL A 68 5.83 5.38 34.14
C VAL A 68 6.65 4.41 33.27
N ALA A 69 7.93 4.68 33.06
CA ALA A 69 8.83 3.79 32.31
C ALA A 69 8.93 2.41 32.98
N GLU A 70 9.01 2.37 34.31
CA GLU A 70 9.01 1.11 35.08
C GLU A 70 7.68 0.36 34.95
N GLN A 71 6.55 1.07 34.95
CA GLN A 71 5.21 0.47 34.79
C GLN A 71 4.98 -0.11 33.39
N ILE A 72 5.39 0.60 32.33
CA ILE A 72 5.24 0.13 30.95
C ILE A 72 6.26 -0.99 30.65
N GLY A 73 7.46 -0.88 31.21
CA GLY A 73 8.58 -1.79 30.99
C GLY A 73 9.27 -1.60 29.64
N PHE A 74 10.56 -1.90 29.59
CA PHE A 74 11.39 -1.78 28.38
C PHE A 74 11.11 -2.90 27.36
N PRO A 75 11.37 -2.68 26.05
CA PRO A 75 11.83 -1.42 25.45
C PRO A 75 10.71 -0.37 25.33
N LEU A 76 11.12 0.91 25.32
CA LEU A 76 10.26 2.09 25.26
C LEU A 76 10.70 3.02 24.11
N MET A 77 9.79 3.90 23.70
CA MET A 77 10.06 5.00 22.78
C MET A 77 9.74 6.31 23.50
N ILE A 78 10.73 7.20 23.55
CA ILE A 78 10.54 8.60 23.99
C ILE A 78 10.18 9.40 22.74
N LYS A 79 9.07 10.16 22.79
CA LYS A 79 8.60 10.98 21.66
C LYS A 79 8.42 12.43 22.10
N ALA A 80 8.83 13.37 21.27
CA ALA A 80 8.54 14.79 21.46
C ALA A 80 7.04 15.05 21.26
N SER A 81 6.42 15.83 22.16
CA SER A 81 4.99 16.15 22.09
C SER A 81 4.61 16.96 20.84
N ALA A 82 5.54 17.78 20.34
CA ALA A 82 5.41 18.58 19.13
C ALA A 82 6.05 17.94 17.87
N GLY A 83 6.58 16.72 17.99
CA GLY A 83 7.28 16.02 16.91
C GLY A 83 6.33 15.28 15.95
N GLY A 84 6.59 15.37 14.65
CA GLY A 84 5.88 14.65 13.60
C GLY A 84 6.84 14.07 12.54
N GLY A 85 6.41 13.02 11.83
CA GLY A 85 7.15 12.49 10.67
C GLY A 85 8.51 11.83 10.99
N GLY A 86 8.67 11.23 12.17
CA GLY A 86 9.86 10.45 12.53
C GLY A 86 10.99 11.23 13.23
N LYS A 87 10.84 12.55 13.38
CA LYS A 87 11.81 13.41 14.09
C LYS A 87 11.45 13.54 15.58
N GLY A 88 12.45 13.58 16.46
CA GLY A 88 12.24 13.69 17.91
C GLY A 88 11.74 12.41 18.56
N MET A 89 12.18 11.24 18.09
CA MET A 89 11.87 9.94 18.68
C MET A 89 13.14 9.19 19.05
N ARG A 90 13.19 8.59 20.23
CA ARG A 90 14.35 7.84 20.73
C ARG A 90 13.93 6.52 21.36
N ALA A 91 14.41 5.43 20.79
CA ALA A 91 14.23 4.09 21.35
C ALA A 91 15.16 3.90 22.55
N VAL A 92 14.63 3.34 23.64
CA VAL A 92 15.36 2.97 24.84
C VAL A 92 15.09 1.51 25.13
N TYR A 93 16.14 0.68 25.12
CA TYR A 93 16.00 -0.77 25.24
C TYR A 93 16.18 -1.28 26.67
N LYS A 94 16.83 -0.51 27.53
CA LYS A 94 17.16 -0.91 28.89
C LYS A 94 17.01 0.25 29.85
N THR A 95 16.75 -0.07 31.11
CA THR A 95 16.55 0.90 32.19
C THR A 95 17.77 1.81 32.38
N GLU A 96 18.98 1.27 32.25
CA GLU A 96 20.22 2.04 32.49
C GLU A 96 20.41 3.19 31.49
N ASP A 97 19.84 3.04 30.29
CA ASP A 97 19.95 4.02 29.21
C ASP A 97 18.84 5.10 29.26
N PHE A 98 17.86 4.95 30.16
CA PHE A 98 16.66 5.77 30.15
C PHE A 98 16.91 7.24 30.46
N GLN A 99 17.59 7.53 31.58
CA GLN A 99 17.79 8.91 32.02
C GLN A 99 18.58 9.73 30.99
N SER A 100 19.68 9.18 30.49
CA SER A 100 20.52 9.84 29.48
C SER A 100 19.76 10.07 28.17
N SER A 101 18.92 9.10 27.79
CA SER A 101 18.04 9.19 26.61
C SER A 101 16.95 10.23 26.77
N LEU A 102 16.35 10.35 27.96
CA LEU A 102 15.33 11.33 28.27
C LEU A 102 15.88 12.76 28.19
N ASP A 103 17.02 13.01 28.81
CA ASP A 103 17.67 14.32 28.79
C ASP A 103 18.15 14.71 27.37
N ALA A 104 18.57 13.74 26.57
CA ALA A 104 18.87 13.96 25.16
C ALA A 104 17.61 14.30 24.35
N ALA A 105 16.52 13.56 24.55
CA ALA A 105 15.27 13.76 23.83
C ALA A 105 14.64 15.14 24.13
N ARG A 106 14.63 15.58 25.40
CA ARG A 106 14.14 16.92 25.76
C ARG A 106 14.95 18.04 25.10
N ARG A 107 16.29 17.93 25.10
CA ARG A 107 17.17 18.90 24.44
C ARG A 107 16.93 18.95 22.93
N GLU A 108 16.76 17.80 22.30
CA GLU A 108 16.43 17.71 20.88
C GLU A 108 15.06 18.34 20.60
N ALA A 109 14.05 18.04 21.42
CA ALA A 109 12.71 18.59 21.29
C ALA A 109 12.69 20.12 21.43
N ALA A 110 13.38 20.64 22.46
CA ALA A 110 13.53 22.08 22.68
C ALA A 110 14.22 22.78 21.50
N SER A 111 15.30 22.19 20.98
CA SER A 111 16.07 22.74 19.87
C SER A 111 15.31 22.70 18.54
N ALA A 112 14.61 21.59 18.26
CA ALA A 112 13.95 21.36 16.98
C ALA A 112 12.55 21.99 16.91
N PHE A 113 11.83 22.05 18.03
CA PHE A 113 10.41 22.41 18.07
C PHE A 113 10.09 23.55 19.04
N GLY A 114 11.08 24.09 19.77
CA GLY A 114 10.85 25.13 20.77
C GLY A 114 10.06 24.67 22.00
N ASN A 115 9.81 23.36 22.13
CA ASN A 115 9.10 22.73 23.22
C ASN A 115 9.87 21.48 23.66
N ASP A 116 10.29 21.44 24.93
CA ASP A 116 11.08 20.34 25.51
C ASP A 116 10.22 19.15 25.96
N GLU A 117 8.89 19.27 25.85
CA GLU A 117 7.95 18.27 26.31
C GLU A 117 8.06 16.96 25.52
N VAL A 118 8.14 15.86 26.27
CA VAL A 118 8.22 14.50 25.76
C VAL A 118 7.25 13.58 26.50
N TYR A 119 6.87 12.48 25.86
CA TYR A 119 6.06 11.42 26.44
C TYR A 119 6.65 10.05 26.08
N LEU A 120 6.23 9.02 26.82
CA LEU A 120 6.66 7.64 26.62
C LEU A 120 5.58 6.83 25.92
N GLU A 121 6.00 5.89 25.08
CA GLU A 121 5.18 4.80 24.59
C GLU A 121 5.95 3.49 24.66
N LYS A 122 5.24 2.37 24.78
CA LYS A 122 5.83 1.04 24.60
C LYS A 122 6.41 0.94 23.19
N LEU A 123 7.67 0.52 23.09
CA LEU A 123 8.27 0.20 21.80
C LEU A 123 7.98 -1.26 21.46
N ILE A 124 7.23 -1.48 20.39
CA ILE A 124 6.94 -2.82 19.87
C ILE A 124 7.99 -3.14 18.80
N THR A 125 9.01 -3.93 19.14
CA THR A 125 10.20 -4.15 18.29
C THR A 125 9.95 -5.12 17.14
N ASN A 126 9.15 -6.16 17.38
CA ASN A 126 8.79 -7.18 16.40
C ASN A 126 7.31 -7.06 16.00
N ALA A 127 6.85 -5.82 15.85
CA ALA A 127 5.46 -5.56 15.54
C ALA A 127 5.12 -6.13 14.16
N ARG A 128 3.99 -6.82 14.10
CA ARG A 128 3.27 -7.05 12.86
C ARG A 128 2.29 -5.92 12.63
N HIS A 129 2.15 -5.51 11.37
CA HIS A 129 1.12 -4.57 10.96
C HIS A 129 -0.11 -5.39 10.54
N ILE A 130 -1.11 -5.45 11.40
CA ILE A 130 -2.39 -6.11 11.14
C ILE A 130 -3.46 -5.06 11.01
N GLU A 131 -4.33 -5.18 10.02
CA GLU A 131 -5.39 -4.22 9.80
C GLU A 131 -6.72 -4.88 9.49
N ILE A 132 -7.82 -4.28 9.91
CA ILE A 132 -9.17 -4.82 9.75
C ILE A 132 -9.98 -3.94 8.82
N GLN A 133 -10.50 -4.54 7.75
CA GLN A 133 -11.44 -3.87 6.85
C GLN A 133 -12.81 -3.76 7.50
N VAL A 134 -13.39 -2.56 7.49
CA VAL A 134 -14.79 -2.32 7.88
C VAL A 134 -15.63 -1.76 6.74
N LEU A 135 -16.92 -2.04 6.79
CA LEU A 135 -17.97 -1.44 5.96
C LEU A 135 -19.11 -0.99 6.88
N ALA A 136 -19.55 0.25 6.72
CA ALA A 136 -20.68 0.79 7.49
C ALA A 136 -21.68 1.50 6.57
N ASP A 137 -22.99 1.29 6.78
CA ASP A 137 -24.03 2.05 6.07
C ASP A 137 -24.64 3.17 6.91
N ARG A 138 -25.49 3.98 6.28
CA ARG A 138 -26.23 5.08 6.94
C ARG A 138 -27.41 4.61 7.80
N HIS A 139 -27.65 3.29 7.87
CA HIS A 139 -28.77 2.69 8.60
C HIS A 139 -28.33 2.07 9.92
N GLY A 140 -27.08 2.31 10.34
CA GLY A 140 -26.52 1.84 11.60
C GLY A 140 -25.95 0.42 11.53
N ASN A 141 -25.76 -0.15 10.33
CA ASN A 141 -25.10 -1.44 10.20
C ASN A 141 -23.61 -1.24 9.96
N THR A 142 -22.77 -1.91 10.75
CA THR A 142 -21.32 -1.97 10.60
C THR A 142 -20.87 -3.42 10.63
N ILE A 143 -20.01 -3.83 9.69
CA ILE A 143 -19.41 -5.18 9.62
C ILE A 143 -17.91 -5.07 9.37
N HIS A 144 -17.16 -6.11 9.75
CA HIS A 144 -15.78 -6.30 9.31
C HIS A 144 -15.67 -7.37 8.22
N LEU A 145 -14.71 -7.19 7.31
CA LEU A 145 -14.39 -8.14 6.24
C LEU A 145 -13.15 -9.00 6.54
N GLY A 146 -12.75 -9.05 7.81
CA GLY A 146 -11.56 -9.75 8.27
C GLY A 146 -10.30 -8.88 8.21
N GLU A 147 -9.16 -9.50 8.46
CA GLU A 147 -7.86 -8.85 8.58
C GLU A 147 -6.97 -9.01 7.35
N ARG A 148 -6.01 -8.09 7.25
CA ARG A 148 -4.86 -8.18 6.35
C ARG A 148 -3.56 -8.11 7.15
N GLU A 149 -2.56 -8.86 6.69
CA GLU A 149 -1.18 -8.80 7.15
C GLU A 149 -0.38 -7.92 6.21
N CYS A 150 0.16 -6.81 6.74
CA CYS A 150 0.81 -5.75 5.98
C CYS A 150 2.24 -5.48 6.48
N SER A 151 2.84 -6.42 7.21
CA SER A 151 4.18 -6.25 7.81
C SER A 151 5.32 -6.13 6.80
N ILE A 152 5.16 -6.61 5.57
CA ILE A 152 6.23 -6.53 4.57
C ILE A 152 6.25 -5.12 3.99
N GLN A 153 7.03 -4.25 4.63
CA GLN A 153 7.13 -2.83 4.31
C GLN A 153 8.57 -2.35 4.22
N ARG A 154 8.79 -1.28 3.46
CA ARG A 154 10.05 -0.54 3.40
C ARG A 154 9.79 0.93 3.68
N ARG A 155 10.50 1.50 4.67
CA ARG A 155 10.32 2.91 5.08
C ARG A 155 8.83 3.28 5.31
N HIS A 156 8.10 2.38 5.98
CA HIS A 156 6.66 2.51 6.24
C HIS A 156 5.74 2.43 5.01
N GLN A 157 6.27 2.08 3.83
CA GLN A 157 5.48 1.78 2.65
C GLN A 157 5.28 0.27 2.53
N LYS A 158 4.03 -0.18 2.57
CA LYS A 158 3.66 -1.58 2.38
C LYS A 158 4.03 -2.03 0.96
N LEU A 159 4.55 -3.24 0.81
CA LEU A 159 5.02 -3.81 -0.46
C LEU A 159 4.32 -5.13 -0.82
N ILE A 160 4.02 -5.94 0.20
CA ILE A 160 3.31 -7.21 0.08
C ILE A 160 2.29 -7.28 1.22
N GLU A 161 1.06 -7.63 0.85
CA GLU A 161 -0.07 -7.76 1.75
C GLU A 161 -0.74 -9.11 1.54
N GLU A 162 -1.23 -9.73 2.61
CA GLU A 162 -1.98 -10.99 2.51
C GLU A 162 -3.22 -11.01 3.39
N ALA A 163 -4.24 -11.74 2.93
CA ALA A 163 -5.47 -11.99 3.66
C ALA A 163 -5.82 -13.48 3.60
N PRO A 164 -6.10 -14.15 4.73
CA PRO A 164 -5.95 -13.66 6.11
C PRO A 164 -4.47 -13.51 6.53
N SER A 165 -4.21 -13.15 7.79
CA SER A 165 -2.86 -13.11 8.38
C SER A 165 -2.40 -14.50 8.86
N PRO A 166 -1.13 -14.89 8.67
CA PRO A 166 -0.56 -16.11 9.24
C PRO A 166 -0.34 -16.03 10.75
N ALA A 167 -0.43 -14.85 11.34
CA ALA A 167 -0.19 -14.62 12.77
C ALA A 167 -1.49 -14.54 13.61
N VAL A 168 -2.65 -14.51 12.95
CA VAL A 168 -3.96 -14.30 13.58
C VAL A 168 -4.78 -15.58 13.45
N ASN A 169 -5.11 -16.19 14.60
CA ASN A 169 -5.96 -17.37 14.66
C ASN A 169 -7.46 -16.98 14.60
N ALA A 170 -8.37 -17.96 14.67
CA ALA A 170 -9.81 -17.70 14.56
C ALA A 170 -10.35 -16.85 15.73
N GLU A 171 -9.94 -17.13 16.98
CA GLU A 171 -10.42 -16.38 18.14
C GLU A 171 -9.96 -14.91 18.09
N LEU A 172 -8.66 -14.69 17.84
CA LEU A 172 -8.09 -13.34 17.76
C LEU A 172 -8.70 -12.54 16.59
N ARG A 173 -9.02 -13.19 15.47
CA ARG A 173 -9.68 -12.55 14.33
C ARG A 173 -11.06 -12.01 14.68
N GLU A 174 -11.86 -12.79 15.40
CA GLU A 174 -13.19 -12.38 15.86
C GLU A 174 -13.09 -11.22 16.87
N GLU A 175 -12.13 -11.31 17.78
CA GLU A 175 -11.85 -10.25 18.76
C GLU A 175 -11.44 -8.95 18.08
N MET A 176 -10.39 -8.97 17.24
CA MET A 176 -9.91 -7.79 16.51
C MET A 176 -10.99 -7.23 15.57
N GLY A 177 -11.78 -8.11 14.94
CA GLY A 177 -12.92 -7.73 14.11
C GLY A 177 -13.96 -6.94 14.89
N SER A 178 -14.35 -7.44 16.05
CA SER A 178 -15.30 -6.75 16.95
C SER A 178 -14.75 -5.41 17.45
N VAL A 179 -13.47 -5.36 17.80
CA VAL A 179 -12.80 -4.11 18.23
C VAL A 179 -12.76 -3.09 17.09
N ALA A 180 -12.48 -3.51 15.86
CA ALA A 180 -12.48 -2.62 14.70
C ALA A 180 -13.87 -2.06 14.39
N VAL A 181 -14.93 -2.88 14.52
CA VAL A 181 -16.32 -2.43 14.41
C VAL A 181 -16.62 -1.39 15.49
N ALA A 182 -16.26 -1.67 16.75
CA ALA A 182 -16.47 -0.73 17.85
C ALA A 182 -15.72 0.61 17.65
N ALA A 183 -14.51 0.55 17.10
CA ALA A 183 -13.73 1.74 16.74
C ALA A 183 -14.43 2.56 15.65
N ALA A 184 -14.96 1.93 14.60
CA ALA A 184 -15.71 2.63 13.55
C ALA A 184 -17.01 3.25 14.11
N GLU A 185 -17.75 2.54 14.95
CA GLU A 185 -18.97 3.05 15.59
C GLU A 185 -18.71 4.22 16.56
N SER A 186 -17.48 4.39 17.05
CA SER A 186 -17.12 5.52 17.92
C SER A 186 -17.26 6.90 17.24
N VAL A 187 -17.21 6.93 15.91
CA VAL A 187 -17.32 8.14 15.09
C VAL A 187 -18.51 8.11 14.13
N ASN A 188 -19.51 7.24 14.38
CA ASN A 188 -20.64 7.02 13.48
C ASN A 188 -20.19 6.83 12.03
N TYR A 189 -19.16 5.99 11.84
CA TYR A 189 -18.51 5.81 10.55
C TYR A 189 -19.49 5.33 9.47
N VAL A 190 -19.23 5.73 8.23
CA VAL A 190 -19.99 5.32 7.04
C VAL A 190 -18.99 5.02 5.93
N ASN A 191 -19.36 4.13 5.02
CA ASN A 191 -18.56 3.69 3.87
C ASN A 191 -17.44 2.71 4.27
N ALA A 192 -16.44 2.52 3.40
CA ALA A 192 -15.30 1.66 3.69
C ALA A 192 -14.24 2.40 4.51
N GLY A 193 -13.60 1.69 5.42
CA GLY A 193 -12.46 2.17 6.20
C GLY A 193 -11.63 1.00 6.72
N THR A 194 -10.46 1.31 7.26
CA THR A 194 -9.59 0.28 7.84
C THR A 194 -9.07 0.74 9.19
N ILE A 195 -9.12 -0.15 10.18
CA ILE A 195 -8.49 0.06 11.48
C ILE A 195 -7.17 -0.68 11.48
N GLU A 196 -6.07 0.03 11.66
CA GLU A 196 -4.72 -0.52 11.71
C GLU A 196 -4.28 -0.77 13.15
N PHE A 197 -3.57 -1.89 13.34
CA PHE A 197 -3.05 -2.33 14.63
C PHE A 197 -1.57 -2.73 14.51
N LEU A 198 -0.81 -2.43 15.56
CA LEU A 198 0.47 -3.08 15.81
C LEU A 198 0.22 -4.32 16.68
N TYR A 199 0.53 -5.50 16.14
CA TYR A 199 0.40 -6.77 16.83
C TYR A 199 1.78 -7.27 17.28
N ASP A 200 1.95 -7.46 18.59
CA ASP A 200 3.10 -8.12 19.18
C ASP A 200 2.84 -9.64 19.20
N ALA A 201 3.52 -10.36 18.29
CA ALA A 201 3.38 -11.81 18.18
C ALA A 201 3.99 -12.58 19.37
N ASN A 202 4.85 -11.96 20.19
CA ASN A 202 5.43 -12.60 21.38
C ASN A 202 4.48 -12.50 22.58
N GLU A 203 3.88 -11.32 22.78
CA GLU A 203 2.96 -11.09 23.89
C GLU A 203 1.50 -11.44 23.56
N HIS A 204 1.21 -11.73 22.28
CA HIS A 204 -0.16 -11.91 21.76
C HIS A 204 -1.07 -10.72 22.08
N LYS A 205 -0.53 -9.50 21.97
CA LYS A 205 -1.27 -8.25 22.20
C LYS A 205 -1.26 -7.39 20.96
N TYR A 206 -2.37 -6.74 20.68
CA TYR A 206 -2.49 -5.77 19.59
C TYR A 206 -2.89 -4.41 20.15
N TYR A 207 -2.50 -3.37 19.42
CA TYR A 207 -2.72 -2.00 19.83
C TYR A 207 -3.11 -1.16 18.62
N PHE A 208 -4.16 -0.36 18.76
CA PHE A 208 -4.61 0.57 17.73
C PHE A 208 -3.50 1.52 17.34
N LEU A 209 -3.28 1.62 16.03
CA LEU A 209 -2.31 2.50 15.41
C LEU A 209 -3.02 3.73 14.85
N GLU A 210 -3.93 3.51 13.91
CA GLU A 210 -4.69 4.56 13.24
C GLU A 210 -5.93 3.97 12.56
N MET A 211 -6.80 4.85 12.04
CA MET A 211 -7.89 4.49 11.16
C MET A 211 -7.73 5.21 9.83
N ASN A 212 -7.61 4.45 8.75
CA ASN A 212 -7.62 4.98 7.40
C ASN A 212 -9.07 5.19 6.98
N THR A 213 -9.47 6.45 6.79
CA THR A 213 -10.88 6.85 6.58
C THR A 213 -11.31 6.77 5.11
N ARG A 214 -10.85 5.72 4.43
CA ARG A 214 -10.95 5.55 2.97
C ARG A 214 -10.71 4.10 2.56
N LEU A 215 -10.85 3.85 1.26
CA LEU A 215 -10.34 2.63 0.63
C LEU A 215 -8.81 2.57 0.74
N GLN A 216 -8.26 1.37 0.84
CA GLN A 216 -6.82 1.13 0.81
C GLN A 216 -6.40 0.42 -0.48
N VAL A 217 -5.10 0.46 -0.76
CA VAL A 217 -4.51 -0.12 -1.98
C VAL A 217 -4.75 -1.63 -2.02
N GLU A 218 -4.55 -2.26 -0.87
CA GLU A 218 -4.60 -3.70 -0.57
C GLU A 218 -6.02 -4.25 -0.34
N HIS A 219 -7.08 -3.46 -0.56
CA HIS A 219 -8.45 -3.97 -0.49
C HIS A 219 -8.71 -5.22 -1.36
N PRO A 220 -8.06 -5.45 -2.53
CA PRO A 220 -8.34 -6.62 -3.34
C PRO A 220 -8.05 -7.94 -2.64
N VAL A 221 -7.06 -8.04 -1.74
CA VAL A 221 -6.83 -9.32 -1.03
C VAL A 221 -8.01 -9.72 -0.16
N THR A 222 -8.70 -8.73 0.44
CA THR A 222 -9.95 -8.94 1.18
C THR A 222 -11.09 -9.32 0.25
N GLU A 223 -11.22 -8.65 -0.90
CA GLU A 223 -12.25 -9.00 -1.89
C GLU A 223 -12.08 -10.44 -2.42
N MET A 224 -10.84 -10.85 -2.69
CA MET A 224 -10.53 -12.18 -3.22
C MET A 224 -10.93 -13.30 -2.26
N VAL A 225 -10.73 -13.12 -0.96
CA VAL A 225 -11.08 -14.16 0.04
C VAL A 225 -12.54 -14.09 0.50
N THR A 226 -13.18 -12.93 0.49
CA THR A 226 -14.57 -12.78 0.95
C THR A 226 -15.61 -12.87 -0.17
N GLY A 227 -15.20 -12.54 -1.41
CA GLY A 227 -16.11 -12.35 -2.54
C GLY A 227 -16.93 -11.05 -2.46
N VAL A 228 -16.65 -10.17 -1.51
CA VAL A 228 -17.31 -8.86 -1.38
C VAL A 228 -16.58 -7.84 -2.25
N ASP A 229 -17.28 -7.22 -3.17
CA ASP A 229 -16.77 -6.11 -3.99
C ASP A 229 -16.92 -4.80 -3.20
N ILE A 230 -15.82 -4.38 -2.56
CA ILE A 230 -15.79 -3.27 -1.60
C ILE A 230 -16.12 -1.97 -2.32
N VAL A 231 -15.57 -1.73 -3.51
CA VAL A 231 -15.81 -0.49 -4.26
C VAL A 231 -17.29 -0.37 -4.67
N LYS A 232 -17.93 -1.47 -5.08
CA LYS A 232 -19.38 -1.48 -5.32
C LYS A 232 -20.19 -1.23 -4.05
N GLU A 233 -19.79 -1.78 -2.91
CA GLU A 233 -20.43 -1.45 -1.63
C GLU A 233 -20.28 0.04 -1.30
N GLN A 234 -19.10 0.64 -1.47
CA GLN A 234 -18.88 2.06 -1.21
C GLN A 234 -19.86 2.93 -2.01
N ILE A 235 -20.05 2.63 -3.30
CA ILE A 235 -20.98 3.36 -4.17
C ILE A 235 -22.43 3.11 -3.73
N ALA A 236 -22.81 1.86 -3.41
CA ALA A 236 -24.16 1.52 -2.96
C ALA A 236 -24.52 2.20 -1.63
N ILE A 237 -23.60 2.23 -0.67
CA ILE A 237 -23.75 2.91 0.62
C ILE A 237 -23.91 4.42 0.42
N ALA A 238 -23.11 5.02 -0.48
CA ALA A 238 -23.21 6.44 -0.80
C ALA A 238 -24.54 6.78 -1.48
N ASP A 239 -25.09 5.86 -2.28
CA ASP A 239 -26.46 5.90 -2.84
C ASP A 239 -27.56 5.66 -1.79
N GLY A 240 -27.21 5.56 -0.50
CA GLY A 240 -28.15 5.42 0.62
C GLY A 240 -28.69 3.99 0.81
N ARG A 241 -28.15 3.00 0.10
CA ARG A 241 -28.57 1.60 0.26
C ARG A 241 -28.06 1.03 1.58
N ARG A 242 -28.79 0.03 2.08
CA ARG A 242 -28.34 -0.80 3.20
C ARG A 242 -27.25 -1.76 2.77
N LEU A 243 -26.38 -2.15 3.69
CA LEU A 243 -25.40 -3.21 3.47
C LEU A 243 -26.11 -4.48 2.98
N ARG A 244 -25.55 -5.09 1.93
CA ARG A 244 -26.05 -6.36 1.38
C ARG A 244 -25.74 -7.56 2.28
N TYR A 245 -24.76 -7.42 3.15
CA TYR A 245 -24.18 -8.49 3.96
C TYR A 245 -24.38 -8.21 5.46
N ARG A 246 -24.57 -9.28 6.23
CA ARG A 246 -24.45 -9.29 7.69
C ARG A 246 -23.11 -9.91 8.08
N GLN A 247 -22.67 -9.70 9.32
CA GLN A 247 -21.39 -10.25 9.80
C GLN A 247 -21.28 -11.78 9.60
N GLN A 248 -22.37 -12.50 9.87
CA GLN A 248 -22.45 -13.96 9.69
C GLN A 248 -22.33 -14.45 8.23
N ASP A 249 -22.52 -13.56 7.25
CA ASP A 249 -22.43 -13.89 5.83
C ASP A 249 -20.97 -13.80 5.32
N VAL A 250 -20.08 -13.21 6.13
CA VAL A 250 -18.68 -12.96 5.78
C VAL A 250 -17.81 -14.09 6.30
N ALA A 251 -17.13 -14.77 5.38
CA ALA A 251 -16.10 -15.76 5.72
C ALA A 251 -14.96 -15.69 4.69
N ALA A 252 -13.73 -15.69 5.18
CA ALA A 252 -12.55 -15.80 4.31
C ALA A 252 -12.46 -17.23 3.74
N LYS A 253 -12.37 -17.34 2.41
CA LYS A 253 -12.18 -18.58 1.68
C LYS A 253 -10.86 -18.53 0.94
N GLY A 254 -9.94 -19.42 1.30
CA GLY A 254 -8.60 -19.47 0.74
C GLY A 254 -7.66 -18.42 1.33
N TRP A 255 -6.65 -18.07 0.56
CA TRP A 255 -5.58 -17.15 0.92
C TRP A 255 -5.21 -16.28 -0.26
N SER A 256 -5.22 -14.97 -0.07
CA SER A 256 -4.87 -14.00 -1.10
C SER A 256 -3.59 -13.26 -0.74
N ILE A 257 -2.75 -13.02 -1.75
CA ILE A 257 -1.50 -12.25 -1.62
C ILE A 257 -1.48 -11.19 -2.71
N GLU A 258 -1.15 -9.95 -2.36
CA GLU A 258 -0.90 -8.84 -3.26
C GLU A 258 0.58 -8.45 -3.24
N CYS A 259 1.13 -8.15 -4.41
CA CYS A 259 2.43 -7.51 -4.58
C CYS A 259 2.26 -6.18 -5.30
N ARG A 260 2.77 -5.10 -4.71
CA ARG A 260 2.79 -3.77 -5.35
C ARG A 260 3.91 -3.69 -6.39
N ILE A 261 3.55 -3.63 -7.66
CA ILE A 261 4.51 -3.47 -8.75
C ILE A 261 4.82 -1.99 -8.90
N THR A 262 6.02 -1.60 -8.48
CA THR A 262 6.52 -0.21 -8.52
C THR A 262 7.59 -0.07 -9.58
N THR A 263 7.78 1.14 -10.11
CA THR A 263 8.88 1.50 -11.00
C THR A 263 10.12 1.88 -10.21
N GLU A 264 10.59 0.99 -9.36
CA GLU A 264 11.81 1.15 -8.57
C GLU A 264 12.77 -0.01 -8.86
N ASP A 265 14.07 0.26 -8.91
CA ASP A 265 15.08 -0.78 -9.10
C ASP A 265 15.55 -1.34 -7.75
N PRO A 266 15.13 -2.56 -7.35
CA PRO A 266 15.49 -3.11 -6.05
C PRO A 266 17.00 -3.38 -5.91
N HIS A 267 17.73 -3.57 -7.02
CA HIS A 267 19.19 -3.76 -6.99
C HIS A 267 19.95 -2.44 -6.88
N SER A 268 19.28 -1.31 -7.11
CA SER A 268 19.82 0.04 -6.98
C SER A 268 19.14 0.76 -5.80
N ASN A 269 18.95 0.07 -4.66
CA ASN A 269 18.31 0.60 -3.45
C ASN A 269 16.91 1.21 -3.69
N PHE A 270 16.12 0.58 -4.56
CA PHE A 270 14.78 1.03 -4.97
C PHE A 270 14.80 2.46 -5.52
N MET A 271 15.83 2.82 -6.28
CA MET A 271 15.83 4.09 -7.00
C MET A 271 14.69 4.11 -8.03
N PRO A 272 13.90 5.19 -8.12
CA PRO A 272 12.86 5.32 -9.12
C PRO A 272 13.41 5.19 -10.54
N SER A 273 12.68 4.47 -11.38
CA SER A 273 12.94 4.26 -12.80
C SER A 273 11.87 4.97 -13.63
N THR A 274 12.28 6.00 -14.34
CA THR A 274 11.45 6.68 -15.35
C THR A 274 11.66 6.10 -16.73
N GLY A 275 10.77 6.44 -17.65
CA GLY A 275 10.86 6.07 -19.06
C GLY A 275 9.58 5.45 -19.58
N THR A 276 9.63 4.96 -20.82
CA THR A 276 8.46 4.45 -21.53
C THR A 276 8.41 2.93 -21.49
N VAL A 277 7.22 2.37 -21.25
CA VAL A 277 6.98 0.94 -21.33
C VAL A 277 7.04 0.49 -22.79
N THR A 278 8.08 -0.23 -23.17
CA THR A 278 8.28 -0.69 -24.57
C THR A 278 7.68 -2.07 -24.83
N TYR A 279 7.50 -2.87 -23.78
CA TYR A 279 6.92 -4.20 -23.83
C TYR A 279 6.11 -4.47 -22.56
N LEU A 280 4.95 -5.12 -22.70
CA LEU A 280 4.10 -5.50 -21.59
C LEU A 280 3.50 -6.88 -21.85
N LYS A 281 3.69 -7.80 -20.90
CA LYS A 281 2.96 -9.06 -20.81
C LYS A 281 2.55 -9.25 -19.36
N GLU A 282 1.27 -9.05 -19.09
CA GLU A 282 0.69 -9.28 -17.77
C GLU A 282 0.39 -10.76 -17.56
N PRO A 283 0.54 -11.28 -16.33
CA PRO A 283 0.17 -12.65 -16.01
C PRO A 283 -1.35 -12.80 -16.02
N THR A 284 -1.81 -13.97 -16.43
CA THR A 284 -3.24 -14.33 -16.41
C THR A 284 -3.41 -15.71 -15.77
N GLY A 285 -4.65 -16.23 -15.76
CA GLY A 285 -4.97 -17.58 -15.31
C GLY A 285 -5.82 -17.64 -14.04
N PRO A 286 -6.24 -18.85 -13.62
CA PRO A 286 -7.11 -19.03 -12.47
C PRO A 286 -6.51 -18.49 -11.18
N GLY A 287 -7.31 -17.69 -10.45
CA GLY A 287 -6.91 -17.09 -9.18
C GLY A 287 -5.87 -15.99 -9.33
N VAL A 288 -5.70 -15.38 -10.50
CA VAL A 288 -4.78 -14.26 -10.73
C VAL A 288 -5.59 -13.04 -11.15
N ARG A 289 -5.42 -11.93 -10.42
CA ARG A 289 -6.01 -10.62 -10.70
C ARG A 289 -4.89 -9.61 -10.86
N VAL A 290 -4.99 -8.78 -11.89
CA VAL A 290 -4.07 -7.67 -12.13
C VAL A 290 -4.88 -6.38 -12.15
N GLU A 291 -4.51 -5.43 -11.30
CA GLU A 291 -5.00 -4.05 -11.39
C GLU A 291 -3.86 -3.17 -11.86
N SER A 292 -3.98 -2.60 -13.05
CA SER A 292 -2.83 -2.01 -13.75
C SER A 292 -3.27 -0.79 -14.55
N ALA A 293 -2.42 0.23 -14.56
CA ALA A 293 -2.52 1.36 -15.46
C ALA A 293 -1.55 1.23 -16.66
N LEU A 294 -0.81 0.11 -16.74
CA LEU A 294 0.23 -0.09 -17.74
C LEU A 294 -0.37 -0.42 -19.11
N TYR A 295 0.27 0.13 -20.14
CA TYR A 295 0.10 -0.25 -21.53
C TYR A 295 1.40 0.06 -22.28
N ARG A 296 1.60 -0.54 -23.46
CA ARG A 296 2.77 -0.22 -24.29
C ARG A 296 2.70 1.25 -24.72
N GLY A 297 3.74 2.02 -24.42
CA GLY A 297 3.79 3.47 -24.60
C GLY A 297 3.48 4.29 -23.34
N PHE A 298 3.11 3.65 -22.22
CA PHE A 298 2.94 4.33 -20.94
C PHE A 298 4.27 4.98 -20.49
N GLU A 299 4.22 6.26 -20.10
CA GLU A 299 5.38 7.00 -19.59
C GLU A 299 5.37 7.07 -18.07
N SER A 300 6.36 6.44 -17.44
CA SER A 300 6.62 6.58 -16.01
C SER A 300 7.39 7.88 -15.72
N SER A 301 6.87 8.68 -14.78
CA SER A 301 7.43 9.96 -14.35
C SER A 301 7.74 9.97 -12.85
N LEU A 302 8.53 10.95 -12.39
CA LEU A 302 8.85 11.14 -10.97
C LEU A 302 7.79 11.97 -10.21
N TYR A 303 6.75 12.45 -10.89
CA TYR A 303 5.76 13.34 -10.29
C TYR A 303 4.74 12.63 -9.39
N TYR A 304 4.60 11.31 -9.56
CA TYR A 304 3.61 10.50 -8.88
C TYR A 304 4.25 9.33 -8.13
N ASP A 305 3.44 8.62 -7.35
CA ASP A 305 3.85 7.38 -6.70
C ASP A 305 4.35 6.36 -7.75
N PRO A 306 5.43 5.61 -7.45
CA PRO A 306 6.01 4.68 -8.42
C PRO A 306 5.16 3.43 -8.66
N MET A 307 4.07 3.19 -7.93
CA MET A 307 3.20 2.04 -8.14
C MET A 307 2.45 2.14 -9.47
N VAL A 308 2.66 1.14 -10.34
CA VAL A 308 2.07 1.08 -11.69
C VAL A 308 1.08 -0.07 -11.86
N ALA A 309 1.18 -1.10 -11.03
CA ALA A 309 0.24 -2.19 -10.99
C ALA A 309 0.22 -2.88 -9.63
N LYS A 310 -0.83 -3.65 -9.39
CA LYS A 310 -0.98 -4.58 -8.27
C LYS A 310 -1.20 -5.95 -8.86
N LEU A 311 -0.38 -6.91 -8.42
CA LEU A 311 -0.54 -8.31 -8.78
C LEU A 311 -1.12 -9.04 -7.58
N ILE A 312 -2.31 -9.60 -7.75
CA ILE A 312 -3.05 -10.29 -6.69
C ILE A 312 -3.26 -11.74 -7.10
N VAL A 313 -3.09 -12.66 -6.17
CA VAL A 313 -3.41 -14.07 -6.37
C VAL A 313 -4.25 -14.63 -5.23
N LEU A 314 -5.08 -15.61 -5.53
CA LEU A 314 -5.85 -16.40 -4.58
C LEU A 314 -5.45 -17.88 -4.71
N GLY A 315 -5.26 -18.57 -3.59
CA GLY A 315 -5.15 -20.04 -3.52
C GLY A 315 -6.00 -20.61 -2.40
N ASP A 316 -6.18 -21.93 -2.36
CA ASP A 316 -6.99 -22.59 -1.33
C ASP A 316 -6.31 -22.53 0.05
N ASN A 317 -4.99 -22.32 0.06
CA ASN A 317 -4.18 -22.09 1.24
C ASN A 317 -2.98 -21.19 0.91
N ARG A 318 -2.27 -20.76 1.96
CA ARG A 318 -1.12 -19.86 1.84
C ARG A 318 -0.02 -20.40 0.94
N ALA A 319 0.31 -21.69 1.04
CA ALA A 319 1.39 -22.29 0.25
C ALA A 319 1.04 -22.27 -1.25
N GLU A 320 -0.21 -22.56 -1.59
CA GLU A 320 -0.69 -22.48 -2.97
C GLU A 320 -0.70 -21.04 -3.49
N ALA A 321 -1.13 -20.07 -2.67
CA ALA A 321 -1.07 -18.65 -3.03
C ALA A 321 0.37 -18.20 -3.31
N ILE A 322 1.35 -18.61 -2.50
CA ILE A 322 2.78 -18.35 -2.75
C ILE A 322 3.22 -18.97 -4.08
N LEU A 323 2.93 -20.24 -4.33
CA LEU A 323 3.30 -20.90 -5.60
C LEU A 323 2.67 -20.21 -6.82
N ARG A 324 1.41 -19.79 -6.70
CA ARG A 324 0.70 -19.04 -7.74
C ARG A 324 1.32 -17.66 -7.97
N MET A 325 1.69 -16.95 -6.91
CA MET A 325 2.39 -15.66 -6.99
C MET A 325 3.75 -15.81 -7.67
N ARG A 326 4.54 -16.83 -7.29
CA ARG A 326 5.84 -17.15 -7.94
C ARG A 326 5.67 -17.32 -9.45
N ARG A 327 4.69 -18.12 -9.88
CA ARG A 327 4.38 -18.31 -11.30
C ARG A 327 3.95 -17.00 -11.97
N ALA A 328 3.04 -16.24 -11.35
CA ALA A 328 2.55 -14.98 -11.92
C ALA A 328 3.65 -13.93 -12.08
N LEU A 329 4.50 -13.72 -11.07
CA LEU A 329 5.68 -12.85 -11.16
C LEU A 329 6.66 -13.32 -12.24
N ASN A 330 6.85 -14.63 -12.36
CA ASN A 330 7.67 -15.22 -13.42
C ASN A 330 7.08 -15.07 -14.82
N GLU A 331 5.80 -14.78 -14.99
CA GLU A 331 5.20 -14.48 -16.29
C GLU A 331 5.12 -12.98 -16.59
N TYR A 332 5.09 -12.15 -15.53
CA TYR A 332 4.97 -10.70 -15.65
C TYR A 332 6.25 -10.12 -16.29
N ARG A 333 6.12 -9.55 -17.49
CA ARG A 333 7.22 -8.90 -18.20
C ARG A 333 6.86 -7.46 -18.52
N ILE A 334 7.68 -6.54 -18.03
CA ILE A 334 7.60 -5.11 -18.33
C ILE A 334 8.97 -4.71 -18.87
N GLY A 335 9.01 -4.21 -20.11
CA GLY A 335 10.20 -3.74 -20.79
C GLY A 335 10.24 -2.21 -20.87
N GLY A 336 11.45 -1.65 -20.95
CA GLY A 336 11.69 -0.20 -21.05
C GLY A 336 11.94 0.50 -19.72
N ILE A 337 11.43 -0.05 -18.61
CA ILE A 337 11.63 0.47 -17.24
C ILE A 337 12.04 -0.64 -16.27
N LYS A 338 12.66 -0.29 -15.14
CA LYS A 338 12.91 -1.20 -14.02
C LYS A 338 11.67 -1.29 -13.13
N THR A 339 11.51 -2.42 -12.46
CA THR A 339 10.37 -2.67 -11.57
C THR A 339 10.76 -3.43 -10.31
N SER A 340 9.88 -3.41 -9.31
CA SER A 340 10.01 -4.18 -8.06
C SER A 340 9.78 -5.69 -8.20
N ILE A 341 9.43 -6.20 -9.38
CA ILE A 341 9.18 -7.64 -9.62
C ILE A 341 10.31 -8.54 -9.10
N PRO A 342 11.61 -8.27 -9.34
CA PRO A 342 12.70 -9.11 -8.85
C PRO A 342 12.75 -9.20 -7.32
N PHE A 343 12.40 -8.13 -6.61
CA PHE A 343 12.31 -8.14 -5.15
C PHE A 343 11.20 -9.08 -4.69
N HIS A 344 10.01 -8.99 -5.30
CA HIS A 344 8.90 -9.87 -4.95
C HIS A 344 9.22 -11.34 -5.21
N GLN A 345 9.92 -11.65 -6.32
CA GLN A 345 10.40 -13.01 -6.60
C GLN A 345 11.31 -13.53 -5.48
N GLU A 346 12.27 -12.73 -5.03
CA GLU A 346 13.18 -13.09 -3.93
C GLU A 346 12.42 -13.32 -2.61
N ILE A 347 11.41 -12.50 -2.30
CA ILE A 347 10.60 -12.69 -1.09
C ILE A 347 9.75 -13.97 -1.18
N MET A 348 9.17 -14.29 -2.33
CA MET A 348 8.39 -15.52 -2.50
C MET A 348 9.23 -16.80 -2.37
N ASP A 349 10.55 -16.71 -2.58
CA ASP A 349 11.50 -17.81 -2.39
C ASP A 349 12.09 -17.86 -0.96
N SER A 350 11.78 -16.87 -0.12
CA SER A 350 12.33 -16.76 1.23
C SER A 350 11.68 -17.73 2.21
N THR A 351 12.50 -18.51 2.92
CA THR A 351 12.04 -19.40 4.00
C THR A 351 11.26 -18.67 5.10
N GLU A 352 11.75 -17.52 5.59
CA GLU A 352 11.04 -16.72 6.60
C GLU A 352 9.65 -16.27 6.12
N PHE A 353 9.51 -15.89 4.84
CA PHE A 353 8.21 -15.49 4.28
C PHE A 353 7.29 -16.70 4.12
N ILE A 354 7.80 -17.82 3.61
CA ILE A 354 7.06 -19.09 3.45
C ILE A 354 6.54 -19.61 4.78
N TRP A 355 7.35 -19.55 5.84
CA TRP A 355 6.96 -19.95 7.20
C TRP A 355 6.13 -18.90 7.94
N GLY A 356 5.99 -17.70 7.37
CA GLY A 356 5.25 -16.62 7.99
C GLY A 356 5.97 -16.07 9.22
N THR A 357 7.30 -16.15 9.31
CA THR A 357 8.12 -15.66 10.43
C THR A 357 8.75 -14.32 10.06
N PHE A 358 7.94 -13.27 10.01
CA PHE A 358 8.38 -11.92 9.66
C PHE A 358 7.67 -10.86 10.51
N ASP A 359 8.20 -9.66 10.48
CA ASP A 359 7.71 -8.47 11.18
C ASP A 359 7.99 -7.23 10.33
N THR A 360 7.59 -6.06 10.82
CA THR A 360 7.75 -4.76 10.14
C THR A 360 9.18 -4.35 9.81
N SER A 361 10.20 -5.00 10.39
CA SER A 361 11.62 -4.76 10.09
C SER A 361 12.21 -5.77 9.09
N PHE A 362 11.42 -6.74 8.62
CA PHE A 362 11.84 -7.82 7.73
C PHE A 362 12.64 -7.36 6.50
N VAL A 363 12.14 -6.36 5.77
CA VAL A 363 12.82 -5.85 4.57
C VAL A 363 14.09 -5.09 4.92
N SER A 364 14.08 -4.33 6.02
CA SER A 364 15.23 -3.53 6.48
C SER A 364 16.43 -4.40 6.91
N ARG A 365 16.18 -5.63 7.35
CA ARG A 365 17.24 -6.61 7.69
C ARG A 365 17.88 -7.26 6.46
N ARG A 366 17.34 -7.01 5.26
CA ARG A 366 17.74 -7.70 4.03
C ARG A 366 18.41 -6.74 3.06
N THR A 367 19.42 -7.27 2.38
CA THR A 367 19.94 -6.67 1.15
C THR A 367 19.43 -7.52 0.01
N VAL A 368 18.66 -6.93 -0.91
CA VAL A 368 18.24 -7.62 -2.15
C VAL A 368 19.49 -8.16 -2.81
N GLY A 369 19.47 -9.44 -3.20
CA GLY A 369 20.62 -10.11 -3.77
C GLY A 369 21.24 -9.28 -4.90
N LYS A 370 22.58 -9.22 -4.94
CA LYS A 370 23.26 -8.65 -6.12
C LYS A 370 22.79 -9.46 -7.32
N ARG A 371 22.32 -8.74 -8.34
CA ARG A 371 21.92 -9.32 -9.63
C ARG A 371 22.96 -10.36 -10.03
N THR A 372 22.56 -11.61 -10.23
CA THR A 372 23.48 -12.65 -10.73
C THR A 372 24.14 -12.09 -11.97
N ASN A 373 25.46 -11.89 -11.91
CA ASN A 373 26.21 -11.25 -12.99
C ASN A 373 25.83 -11.92 -14.31
N HIS A 374 25.42 -11.10 -15.28
CA HIS A 374 25.15 -11.57 -16.63
C HIS A 374 26.36 -12.37 -17.10
N THR A 375 26.19 -13.68 -17.29
CA THR A 375 27.24 -14.49 -17.89
C THR A 375 27.52 -13.96 -19.29
N PRO A 376 28.74 -14.14 -19.84
CA PRO A 376 29.04 -13.77 -21.23
C PRO A 376 28.08 -14.40 -22.25
N GLU A 377 27.42 -15.50 -21.88
CA GLU A 377 26.39 -16.17 -22.66
C GLU A 377 25.08 -15.36 -22.70
N PHE A 378 24.59 -14.86 -21.57
CA PHE A 378 23.41 -13.99 -21.55
C PHE A 378 23.63 -12.71 -22.35
N ALA A 379 24.84 -12.14 -22.30
CA ALA A 379 25.18 -10.97 -23.11
C ALA A 379 25.12 -11.27 -24.62
N ARG A 380 25.58 -12.46 -25.05
CA ARG A 380 25.47 -12.90 -26.45
C ARG A 380 24.02 -13.13 -26.88
N VAL A 381 23.22 -13.80 -26.05
CA VAL A 381 21.79 -14.02 -26.33
C VAL A 381 21.04 -12.69 -26.44
N ALA A 382 21.31 -11.76 -25.52
CA ALA A 382 20.71 -10.42 -25.57
C ALA A 382 21.13 -9.65 -26.84
N ALA A 383 22.41 -9.74 -27.24
CA ALA A 383 22.90 -9.09 -28.46
C ALA A 383 22.24 -9.68 -29.73
N VAL A 384 22.08 -11.00 -29.81
CA VAL A 384 21.37 -11.66 -30.92
C VAL A 384 19.90 -11.25 -30.95
N ALA A 385 19.21 -11.27 -29.80
CA ALA A 385 17.82 -10.85 -29.71
C ALA A 385 17.63 -9.37 -30.11
N ALA A 386 18.51 -8.48 -29.66
CA ALA A 386 18.48 -7.07 -30.03
C ALA A 386 18.71 -6.86 -31.54
N ALA A 387 19.65 -7.60 -32.15
CA ALA A 387 19.89 -7.55 -33.59
C ALA A 387 18.66 -8.02 -34.39
N LEU A 388 18.00 -9.09 -33.95
CA LEU A 388 16.77 -9.60 -34.59
C LEU A 388 15.61 -8.59 -34.47
N ILE A 389 15.41 -7.99 -33.31
CA ILE A 389 14.38 -6.96 -33.09
C ILE A 389 14.65 -5.74 -34.00
N ALA A 390 15.90 -5.26 -34.04
CA ALA A 390 16.27 -4.13 -34.89
C ALA A 390 16.10 -4.43 -36.39
N GLU A 391 16.40 -5.66 -36.82
CA GLU A 391 16.14 -6.11 -38.19
C GLU A 391 14.63 -6.16 -38.49
N GLU A 392 13.82 -6.65 -37.56
CA GLU A 392 12.36 -6.72 -37.72
C GLU A 392 11.72 -5.33 -37.78
N GLU A 393 12.09 -4.42 -36.87
CA GLU A 393 11.67 -3.02 -36.89
C GLU A 393 12.13 -2.32 -38.17
N GLY A 394 13.37 -2.58 -38.61
CA GLY A 394 13.90 -2.09 -39.88
C GLY A 394 13.11 -2.61 -41.09
N ARG A 395 12.77 -3.90 -41.12
CA ARG A 395 11.94 -4.50 -42.18
C ARG A 395 10.53 -3.91 -42.19
N GLN A 396 9.91 -3.69 -41.04
CA GLN A 396 8.58 -3.05 -40.95
C GLN A 396 8.62 -1.58 -41.43
N ALA A 397 9.65 -0.81 -41.04
CA ALA A 397 9.83 0.56 -41.53
C ALA A 397 10.06 0.62 -43.05
N VAL A 398 10.84 -0.32 -43.59
CA VAL A 398 11.05 -0.46 -45.05
C VAL A 398 9.77 -0.88 -45.77
N HIS A 399 8.91 -1.72 -45.17
CA HIS A 399 7.64 -2.11 -45.76
C HIS A 399 6.65 -0.94 -45.88
N ILE A 400 6.60 -0.05 -44.87
CA ILE A 400 5.80 1.18 -44.91
C ILE A 400 6.34 2.14 -45.98
N GLY A 401 7.66 2.27 -46.13
CA GLY A 401 8.29 3.04 -47.19
C GLY A 401 8.12 2.45 -48.60
N GLY A 402 8.02 1.12 -48.70
CA GLY A 402 7.81 0.39 -49.95
C GLY A 402 6.41 0.56 -50.54
N ASN A 403 5.38 0.54 -49.68
CA ASN A 403 3.99 0.74 -50.10
C ASN A 403 3.65 2.21 -50.45
N GLN A 404 4.50 3.17 -50.09
CA GLN A 404 4.39 4.55 -50.60
C GLN A 404 5.10 4.75 -51.95
N ARG A 405 5.85 3.76 -52.46
CA ARG A 405 6.60 3.86 -53.71
C ARG A 405 5.96 3.18 -54.92
N SER A 406 4.87 2.44 -54.76
CA SER A 406 4.05 2.00 -55.89
C SER A 406 2.60 2.44 -55.71
N GLU A 407 2.15 3.25 -56.67
CA GLU A 407 0.76 3.70 -56.87
C GLU A 407 0.27 4.83 -55.96
N THR A 408 0.61 6.06 -56.34
CA THR A 408 -0.39 6.97 -56.95
C THR A 408 0.31 8.23 -57.39
N ASP A 409 0.48 8.37 -58.70
CA ASP A 409 0.75 9.65 -59.33
C ASP A 409 -0.50 10.52 -59.12
N SER A 410 -0.54 11.21 -57.98
CA SER A 410 -1.68 12.01 -57.51
C SER A 410 -2.26 12.81 -58.66
N ALA A 411 -3.56 12.63 -58.92
CA ALA A 411 -4.27 13.38 -59.96
C ALA A 411 -4.13 14.90 -59.77
N TRP A 412 -3.96 15.34 -58.52
CA TRP A 412 -3.65 16.73 -58.16
C TRP A 412 -2.24 17.17 -58.59
N LYS A 413 -1.22 16.32 -58.42
CA LYS A 413 0.15 16.61 -58.90
C LYS A 413 0.24 16.63 -60.43
N ARG A 414 -0.51 15.78 -61.14
CA ARG A 414 -0.63 15.83 -62.62
C ARG A 414 -1.37 17.08 -63.09
N SER A 415 -2.49 17.42 -62.45
CA SER A 415 -3.27 18.63 -62.75
C SER A 415 -2.47 19.92 -62.52
N GLY A 416 -1.69 20.00 -61.44
CA GLY A 416 -0.78 21.11 -61.17
C GLY A 416 0.31 21.28 -62.22
N ARG A 417 0.89 20.17 -62.73
CA ARG A 417 1.89 20.21 -63.81
C ARG A 417 1.29 20.67 -65.14
N MET A 418 0.09 20.20 -65.49
CA MET A 418 -0.62 20.65 -66.69
C MET A 418 -0.97 22.13 -66.64
N ARG A 419 -1.34 22.67 -65.46
CA ARG A 419 -1.61 24.12 -65.30
C ARG A 419 -0.35 25.00 -65.35
N SER A 420 0.81 24.46 -64.97
CA SER A 420 2.09 25.18 -65.00
C SER A 420 2.73 25.28 -66.41
N GLN A 421 2.32 24.42 -67.34
CA GLN A 421 2.78 24.42 -68.73
C GLN A 421 1.72 25.04 -69.64
N GLY A 422 1.47 26.33 -69.46
CA GLY A 422 1.00 27.25 -70.52
C GLY A 422 -0.31 26.93 -71.27
N GLY A 423 -1.36 27.67 -70.92
CA GLY A 423 -2.06 28.49 -71.91
C GLY A 423 -3.37 27.96 -72.51
N LEU A 424 -4.46 28.65 -72.13
CA LEU A 424 -5.66 28.98 -72.93
C LEU A 424 -6.24 27.87 -73.81
N TRP A 425 -7.39 27.30 -73.42
CA TRP A 425 -8.72 27.52 -74.02
C TRP A 425 -9.79 26.98 -73.07
#